data_AF-A0A381PAM3-F1
#
_entry.id   AF-A0A381PAM3-F1
#
_cell.length_a   1.000
_cell.length_b   1.000
_cell.length_c   1.000
_cell.angle_alpha   90.00
_cell.angle_beta   90.00
_cell.angle_gamma   90.00
#
_symmetry.space_group_name_H-M   'P 1'
#
loop_
_entity.id
_entity.type
_entity.pdbx_description
1 polymer ?
#
loop_
_entity_poly.entity_id
_entity_poly.type
_entity_poly.pdbx_seq_one_letter_code
_entity_poly.pdbx_strand_id
1 'polypeptide(L)'
;VDVETAHGVLVHGDIEILARMPYSSNATFLVRVTRAGVAVNGIYKPVKGERPLWDFPPGLHRREIAAYELSDELGWDVVPPTVERMGPHGTGSIQLFIDANFDQHHFTLVKNAVHHPDLRKLCALDLLANNTDRKAGHCLLSKWGRVYGIDHGLCFSRDFKLRTVIWDFADEPIGEELLEGIEAVAAGEAIRAARWLEEEEADALTHRAQRLSASPIFPTDDGHRWPWPLI
;
A
#
# COMPACT_ATOMS: atom_id res chain seq x y z
N VAL A 1 7.69 2.17 -19.72
CA VAL A 1 6.88 0.98 -20.10
C VAL A 1 5.56 1.06 -19.38
N ASP A 2 4.52 0.37 -19.87
CA ASP A 2 3.27 0.22 -19.13
C ASP A 2 3.47 -0.60 -17.84
N VAL A 3 2.44 -0.61 -16.99
CA VAL A 3 2.46 -1.25 -15.67
C VAL A 3 2.60 -2.77 -15.78
N GLU A 4 1.93 -3.39 -16.76
CA GLU A 4 1.99 -4.84 -16.99
C GLU A 4 3.41 -5.29 -17.35
N THR A 5 4.04 -4.61 -18.30
CA THR A 5 5.43 -4.84 -18.66
C THR A 5 6.35 -4.59 -17.47
N ALA A 6 6.13 -3.51 -16.70
CA ALA A 6 6.92 -3.21 -15.52
C ALA A 6 6.82 -4.33 -14.46
N HIS A 7 5.62 -4.84 -14.21
CA HIS A 7 5.38 -5.97 -13.32
C HIS A 7 6.10 -7.24 -13.83
N GLY A 8 6.00 -7.56 -15.13
CA GLY A 8 6.71 -8.70 -15.72
C GLY A 8 8.25 -8.60 -15.63
N VAL A 9 8.80 -7.38 -15.66
CA VAL A 9 10.23 -7.14 -15.39
C VAL A 9 10.54 -7.29 -13.90
N LEU A 10 9.71 -6.75 -13.01
CA LEU A 10 9.88 -6.89 -11.55
C LEU A 10 9.88 -8.34 -11.08
N VAL A 11 9.00 -9.19 -11.63
CA VAL A 11 8.88 -10.61 -11.23
C VAL A 11 10.09 -11.42 -11.69
N HIS A 12 10.67 -11.12 -12.85
CA HIS A 12 11.59 -12.05 -13.53
C HIS A 12 12.95 -11.47 -13.90
N GLY A 13 13.18 -10.17 -13.76
CA GLY A 13 14.44 -9.53 -14.14
C GLY A 13 15.53 -9.68 -13.09
N ASP A 14 16.75 -9.40 -13.53
CA ASP A 14 17.95 -9.37 -12.69
C ASP A 14 17.98 -8.09 -11.85
N ILE A 15 18.36 -8.21 -10.58
CA ILE A 15 18.28 -7.13 -9.59
C ILE A 15 19.67 -6.56 -9.29
N GLU A 16 19.85 -5.27 -9.54
CA GLU A 16 21.05 -4.50 -9.20
C GLU A 16 20.69 -3.46 -8.13
N ILE A 17 21.47 -3.38 -7.03
CA ILE A 17 21.31 -2.31 -6.03
C ILE A 17 22.02 -1.06 -6.54
N LEU A 18 21.27 0.03 -6.70
CA LEU A 18 21.81 1.32 -7.11
C LEU A 18 22.23 2.17 -5.90
N ALA A 19 21.39 2.20 -4.87
CA ALA A 19 21.61 3.03 -3.69
C ALA A 19 20.83 2.51 -2.48
N ARG A 20 21.25 2.92 -1.28
CA ARG A 20 20.45 2.81 -0.06
C ARG A 20 19.64 4.09 0.14
N MET A 21 18.34 3.95 0.39
CA MET A 21 17.47 5.10 0.64
C MET A 21 17.81 5.74 2.00
N PRO A 22 17.96 7.08 2.06
CA PRO A 22 18.20 7.78 3.32
C PRO A 22 16.93 7.79 4.18
N TYR A 23 17.09 8.06 5.48
CA TYR A 23 16.00 8.28 6.45
C TYR A 23 14.95 7.16 6.62
N SER A 24 15.22 5.95 6.12
CA SER A 24 14.38 4.78 6.35
C SER A 24 14.76 4.07 7.66
N SER A 25 13.75 3.76 8.48
CA SER A 25 13.92 2.96 9.71
C SER A 25 14.39 1.54 9.40
N ASN A 26 13.87 0.92 8.34
CA ASN A 26 14.30 -0.38 7.84
C ASN A 26 15.36 -0.22 6.74
N ALA A 27 16.13 -1.26 6.43
CA ALA A 27 16.99 -1.22 5.25
C ALA A 27 16.14 -1.21 3.98
N THR A 28 16.23 -0.11 3.24
CA THR A 28 15.47 0.13 2.02
C THR A 28 16.45 0.53 0.92
N PHE A 29 16.35 -0.10 -0.25
CA PHE A 29 17.29 0.08 -1.35
C PHE A 29 16.56 0.49 -2.62
N LEU A 30 17.11 1.46 -3.34
CA LEU A 30 16.75 1.69 -4.73
C LEU A 30 17.47 0.64 -5.57
N VAL A 31 16.69 -0.11 -6.35
CA VAL A 31 17.20 -1.16 -7.25
C VAL A 31 16.83 -0.85 -8.69
N ARG A 32 17.65 -1.36 -9.62
CA ARG A 32 17.30 -1.50 -11.02
C ARG A 32 17.02 -2.97 -11.29
N VAL A 33 15.88 -3.24 -11.93
CA VAL A 33 15.50 -4.58 -12.38
C VAL A 33 15.48 -4.60 -13.89
N THR A 34 16.25 -5.50 -14.50
CA THR A 34 16.44 -5.56 -15.96
C THR A 34 16.03 -6.92 -16.52
N ARG A 35 15.26 -6.94 -17.60
CA ARG A 35 14.91 -8.17 -18.34
C ARG A 35 14.74 -7.87 -19.81
N ALA A 36 15.34 -8.67 -20.68
CA ALA A 36 15.17 -8.59 -22.14
C ALA A 36 15.34 -7.15 -22.70
N GLY A 37 16.33 -6.41 -22.19
CA GLY A 37 16.62 -5.03 -22.62
C GLY A 37 15.71 -3.95 -22.02
N VAL A 38 14.70 -4.32 -21.23
CA VAL A 38 13.86 -3.38 -20.47
C VAL A 38 14.37 -3.27 -19.05
N ALA A 39 14.50 -2.04 -18.54
CA ALA A 39 14.87 -1.77 -17.16
C ALA A 39 13.80 -0.92 -16.46
N VAL A 40 13.48 -1.28 -15.22
CA VAL A 40 12.62 -0.51 -14.32
C VAL A 40 13.34 -0.30 -12.99
N ASN A 41 13.01 0.78 -12.29
CA ASN A 41 13.49 1.00 -10.94
C ASN A 41 12.48 0.41 -9.94
N GLY A 42 12.97 -0.03 -8.79
CA GLY A 42 12.15 -0.53 -7.69
C GLY A 42 12.70 -0.14 -6.32
N ILE A 43 11.85 -0.24 -5.31
CA ILE A 43 12.21 -0.14 -3.90
C ILE A 43 12.25 -1.55 -3.31
N TYR A 44 13.43 -1.97 -2.89
CA TYR A 44 13.69 -3.29 -2.31
C TYR A 44 13.82 -3.20 -0.78
N LYS A 45 12.99 -3.97 -0.08
CA LYS A 45 12.98 -4.09 1.40
C LYS A 45 13.27 -5.55 1.80
N PRO A 46 14.54 -5.95 2.04
CA PRO A 46 14.90 -7.30 2.47
C PRO A 46 14.40 -7.63 3.87
N VAL A 47 14.06 -8.91 4.13
CA VAL A 47 13.74 -9.41 5.47
C VAL A 47 14.88 -9.14 6.46
N LYS A 48 16.14 -9.38 6.06
CA LYS A 48 17.32 -9.14 6.90
C LYS A 48 17.52 -7.66 7.27
N GLY A 49 16.87 -6.75 6.56
CA GLY A 49 16.92 -5.31 6.80
C GLY A 49 15.86 -4.81 7.79
N GLU A 50 14.97 -5.68 8.22
CA GLU A 50 13.86 -5.35 9.09
C GLU A 50 14.32 -5.14 10.54
N ARG A 51 13.84 -4.06 11.14
CA ARG A 51 13.95 -3.82 12.57
C ARG A 51 12.73 -4.42 13.26
N PRO A 52 12.91 -5.28 14.28
CA PRO A 52 11.80 -5.81 15.05
C PRO A 52 10.95 -4.70 15.65
N LEU A 53 9.64 -4.89 15.61
CA LEU A 53 8.65 -4.04 16.27
C LEU A 53 7.98 -4.87 17.36
N TRP A 54 7.63 -4.22 18.47
CA TRP A 54 7.00 -4.92 19.60
C TRP A 54 5.53 -5.28 19.31
N ASP A 55 4.90 -4.56 18.38
CA ASP A 55 3.46 -4.62 18.10
C ASP A 55 3.10 -5.08 16.68
N PHE A 56 4.11 -5.53 15.91
CA PHE A 56 3.96 -6.17 14.60
C PHE A 56 4.82 -7.43 14.53
N PRO A 57 4.30 -8.55 13.99
CA PRO A 57 5.10 -9.74 13.78
C PRO A 57 6.14 -9.48 12.66
N PRO A 58 7.25 -10.24 12.65
CA PRO A 58 8.29 -10.06 11.66
C PRO A 58 7.77 -10.32 10.23
N GLY A 59 8.51 -9.82 9.24
CA GLY A 59 8.19 -10.02 7.82
C GLY A 59 7.32 -8.90 7.25
N LEU A 60 7.62 -7.63 7.55
CA LEU A 60 6.87 -6.47 7.06
C LEU A 60 6.77 -6.44 5.52
N HIS A 61 7.74 -7.01 4.81
CA HIS A 61 7.70 -7.16 3.35
C HIS A 61 6.46 -7.92 2.84
N ARG A 62 5.92 -8.87 3.62
CA ARG A 62 4.70 -9.61 3.27
C ARG A 62 3.50 -8.67 3.21
N ARG A 63 3.42 -7.69 4.12
CA ARG A 63 2.33 -6.70 4.18
C ARG A 63 2.37 -5.71 3.01
N GLU A 64 3.56 -5.37 2.53
CA GLU A 64 3.72 -4.59 1.29
C GLU A 64 3.12 -5.32 0.08
N ILE A 65 3.35 -6.62 -0.01
CA ILE A 65 2.82 -7.46 -1.10
C ILE A 65 1.30 -7.65 -0.92
N ALA A 66 0.84 -7.92 0.31
CA ALA A 66 -0.59 -8.05 0.62
C ALA A 66 -1.39 -6.79 0.23
N ALA A 67 -0.85 -5.59 0.51
CA ALA A 67 -1.51 -4.33 0.14
C ALA A 67 -1.60 -4.14 -1.38
N TYR A 68 -0.54 -4.50 -2.11
CA TYR A 68 -0.58 -4.50 -3.58
C TYR A 68 -1.61 -5.49 -4.12
N GLU A 69 -1.55 -6.75 -3.70
CA GLU A 69 -2.44 -7.79 -4.20
C GLU A 69 -3.90 -7.48 -3.89
N LEU A 70 -4.21 -6.92 -2.71
CA LEU A 70 -5.54 -6.47 -2.36
C LEU A 70 -5.99 -5.33 -3.28
N SER A 71 -5.17 -4.30 -3.49
CA SER A 71 -5.52 -3.18 -4.37
C SER A 71 -5.69 -3.59 -5.84
N ASP A 72 -4.89 -4.53 -6.32
CA ASP A 72 -4.90 -5.05 -7.71
C ASP A 72 -6.12 -5.96 -7.94
N GLU A 73 -6.42 -6.84 -6.98
CA GLU A 73 -7.58 -7.75 -7.06
C GLU A 73 -8.93 -7.01 -7.01
N LEU A 74 -8.99 -5.90 -6.27
CA LEU A 74 -10.17 -5.03 -6.22
C LEU A 74 -10.27 -4.08 -7.43
N GLY A 75 -9.30 -4.10 -8.35
CA GLY A 75 -9.25 -3.19 -9.50
C GLY A 75 -9.07 -1.72 -9.12
N TRP A 76 -8.60 -1.44 -7.90
CA TRP A 76 -8.40 -0.07 -7.42
C TRP A 76 -7.12 0.53 -7.97
N ASP A 77 -6.08 -0.29 -8.17
CA ASP A 77 -4.80 0.11 -8.79
C ASP A 77 -4.17 1.35 -8.14
N VAL A 78 -4.21 1.44 -6.80
CA VAL A 78 -3.65 2.55 -6.02
C VAL A 78 -2.40 2.17 -5.24
N VAL A 79 -1.95 0.91 -5.31
CA VAL A 79 -0.65 0.47 -4.78
C VAL A 79 0.24 0.06 -5.94
N PRO A 80 1.50 0.54 -6.02
CA PRO A 80 2.40 0.13 -7.09
C PRO A 80 2.66 -1.38 -7.09
N PRO A 81 2.90 -1.99 -8.27
CA PRO A 81 3.25 -3.41 -8.36
C PRO A 81 4.33 -3.82 -7.37
N THR A 82 4.03 -4.80 -6.52
CA THR A 82 4.91 -5.22 -5.43
C THR A 82 5.02 -6.74 -5.40
N VAL A 83 6.24 -7.27 -5.46
CA VAL A 83 6.49 -8.71 -5.61
C VAL A 83 7.50 -9.20 -4.59
N GLU A 84 7.40 -10.47 -4.18
CA GLU A 84 8.48 -11.13 -3.45
C GLU A 84 9.60 -11.52 -4.42
N ARG A 85 10.84 -11.18 -4.07
CA ARG A 85 12.03 -11.62 -4.82
C ARG A 85 13.17 -11.97 -3.88
N MET A 86 14.01 -12.90 -4.34
CA MET A 86 15.34 -13.11 -3.78
C MET A 86 16.30 -12.10 -4.41
N GLY A 87 16.67 -11.07 -3.64
CA GLY A 87 17.63 -10.04 -4.03
C GLY A 87 19.02 -10.24 -3.38
N PRO A 88 19.97 -9.32 -3.61
CA PRO A 88 21.35 -9.43 -3.10
C PRO A 88 21.48 -9.53 -1.58
N HIS A 89 20.45 -9.12 -0.83
CA HIS A 89 20.40 -9.20 0.63
C HIS A 89 19.41 -10.25 1.17
N GLY A 90 18.99 -11.20 0.32
CA GLY A 90 18.05 -12.27 0.66
C GLY A 90 16.64 -12.04 0.10
N THR A 91 15.65 -12.74 0.65
CA THR A 91 14.25 -12.52 0.30
C THR A 91 13.77 -11.16 0.80
N GLY A 92 12.86 -10.53 0.05
CA GLY A 92 12.16 -9.31 0.45
C GLY A 92 11.14 -8.89 -0.59
N SER A 93 10.47 -7.77 -0.35
CA SER A 93 9.57 -7.17 -1.33
C SER A 93 10.34 -6.24 -2.26
N ILE A 94 9.96 -6.21 -3.53
CA ILE A 94 10.36 -5.20 -4.50
C ILE A 94 9.10 -4.53 -5.03
N GLN A 95 8.94 -3.25 -4.74
CA GLN A 95 7.84 -2.42 -5.22
C GLN A 95 8.32 -1.55 -6.40
N LEU A 96 7.49 -1.40 -7.44
CA LEU A 96 7.77 -0.52 -8.56
C LEU A 96 8.04 0.90 -8.05
N PHE A 97 9.15 1.50 -8.47
CA PHE A 97 9.42 2.89 -8.15
C PHE A 97 8.53 3.78 -9.02
N ILE A 98 7.66 4.56 -8.37
CA ILE A 98 6.84 5.56 -9.07
C ILE A 98 7.65 6.84 -9.24
N ASP A 99 7.90 7.18 -10.50
CA ASP A 99 8.43 8.47 -10.92
C ASP A 99 7.35 9.54 -10.66
N ALA A 100 7.48 10.22 -9.51
CA ALA A 100 6.50 11.11 -8.94
C ALA A 100 7.05 12.53 -8.71
N ASN A 101 6.14 13.51 -8.67
CA ASN A 101 6.48 14.84 -8.19
C ASN A 101 6.49 14.85 -6.65
N PHE A 102 7.67 14.83 -6.04
CA PHE A 102 7.84 14.79 -4.58
C PHE A 102 7.54 16.13 -3.88
N ASP A 103 7.29 17.21 -4.61
CA ASP A 103 6.71 18.44 -4.04
C ASP A 103 5.20 18.29 -3.78
N GLN A 104 4.58 17.23 -4.33
CA GLN A 104 3.19 16.87 -4.05
C GLN A 104 3.12 15.79 -2.97
N HIS A 105 2.10 15.92 -2.14
CA HIS A 105 1.71 15.00 -1.09
C HIS A 105 0.20 15.11 -0.84
N HIS A 106 -0.38 14.26 0.02
CA HIS A 106 -1.83 14.24 0.29
C HIS A 106 -2.47 15.64 0.42
N PHE A 107 -1.99 16.48 1.34
CA PHE A 107 -2.55 17.83 1.57
C PHE A 107 -2.48 18.80 0.38
N THR A 108 -1.62 18.54 -0.60
CA THR A 108 -1.62 19.30 -1.87
C THR A 108 -2.56 18.68 -2.89
N LEU A 109 -2.60 17.35 -2.97
CA LEU A 109 -3.39 16.61 -3.95
C LEU A 109 -4.88 16.73 -3.70
N VAL A 110 -5.30 16.66 -2.44
CA VAL A 110 -6.72 16.73 -2.06
C VAL A 110 -7.38 18.07 -2.41
N LYS A 111 -6.59 19.13 -2.66
CA LYS A 111 -7.11 20.43 -3.10
C LYS A 111 -7.66 20.42 -4.52
N ASN A 112 -7.33 19.41 -5.33
CA ASN A 112 -7.84 19.24 -6.69
C ASN A 112 -8.70 17.98 -6.79
N ALA A 113 -9.98 18.16 -7.10
CA ALA A 113 -10.97 17.09 -7.18
C ALA A 113 -10.62 15.99 -8.20
N VAL A 114 -9.75 16.27 -9.18
CA VAL A 114 -9.27 15.24 -10.13
C VAL A 114 -8.57 14.07 -9.44
N HIS A 115 -7.99 14.29 -8.25
CA HIS A 115 -7.27 13.26 -7.49
C HIS A 115 -8.16 12.54 -6.47
N HIS A 116 -9.38 13.05 -6.20
CA HIS A 116 -10.27 12.46 -5.20
C HIS A 116 -10.62 10.99 -5.44
N PRO A 117 -10.84 10.51 -6.69
CA PRO A 117 -11.13 9.10 -6.91
C PRO A 117 -10.03 8.17 -6.37
N ASP A 118 -8.75 8.44 -6.69
CA ASP A 118 -7.62 7.64 -6.20
C ASP A 118 -7.41 7.81 -4.68
N LEU A 119 -7.61 9.02 -4.14
CA LEU A 119 -7.50 9.26 -2.69
C LEU A 119 -8.61 8.54 -1.90
N ARG A 120 -9.83 8.42 -2.43
CA ARG A 120 -10.90 7.63 -1.82
C ARG A 120 -10.60 6.14 -1.84
N LYS A 121 -10.04 5.63 -2.95
CA LYS A 121 -9.53 4.26 -3.05
C LYS A 121 -8.45 3.99 -2.01
N LEU A 122 -7.50 4.92 -1.82
CA LEU A 122 -6.49 4.81 -0.77
C LEU A 122 -7.08 4.88 0.65
N CYS A 123 -8.08 5.74 0.89
CA CYS A 123 -8.77 5.81 2.16
C CYS A 123 -9.48 4.48 2.48
N ALA A 124 -10.22 3.92 1.52
CA ALA A 124 -10.88 2.62 1.66
C ALA A 124 -9.87 1.49 1.89
N LEU A 125 -8.74 1.51 1.17
CA LEU A 125 -7.65 0.56 1.37
C LEU A 125 -7.05 0.68 2.77
N ASP A 126 -6.80 1.89 3.26
CA ASP A 126 -6.28 2.11 4.62
C ASP A 126 -7.23 1.57 5.69
N LEU A 127 -8.55 1.67 5.48
CA LEU A 127 -9.57 1.12 6.37
C LEU A 127 -9.56 -0.41 6.36
N LEU A 128 -9.56 -1.03 5.18
CA LEU A 128 -9.50 -2.49 5.03
C LEU A 128 -8.20 -3.05 5.58
N ALA A 129 -7.07 -2.48 5.16
CA ALA A 129 -5.74 -2.87 5.54
C ALA A 129 -5.36 -2.40 6.96
N ASN A 130 -6.18 -1.60 7.65
CA ASN A 130 -5.86 -1.06 8.97
C ASN A 130 -4.47 -0.39 8.99
N ASN A 131 -4.22 0.50 8.03
CA ASN A 131 -2.92 1.14 7.88
C ASN A 131 -2.61 2.02 9.09
N THR A 132 -1.47 1.76 9.74
CA THR A 132 -1.10 2.43 10.99
C THR A 132 -0.10 3.56 10.80
N ASP A 133 0.26 3.93 9.58
CA ASP A 133 1.28 4.96 9.32
C ASP A 133 1.14 5.66 7.95
N ARG A 134 -0.09 5.90 7.46
CA ARG A 134 -0.29 6.64 6.20
C ARG A 134 0.01 8.12 6.39
N LYS A 135 1.24 8.52 6.09
CA LYS A 135 1.68 9.93 6.02
C LYS A 135 1.31 10.57 4.68
N ALA A 136 1.29 11.89 4.65
CA ALA A 136 0.98 12.64 3.43
C ALA A 136 1.98 12.40 2.31
N GLY A 137 3.28 12.27 2.64
CA GLY A 137 4.33 11.95 1.67
C GLY A 137 4.24 10.54 1.08
N HIS A 138 3.39 9.67 1.64
CA HIS A 138 3.15 8.32 1.11
C HIS A 138 2.15 8.32 -0.06
N CYS A 139 1.54 9.47 -0.39
CA CYS A 139 0.63 9.63 -1.54
C CYS A 139 1.40 10.29 -2.69
N LEU A 140 1.75 9.49 -3.71
CA LEU A 140 2.60 9.90 -4.82
C LEU A 140 1.77 10.18 -6.07
N LEU A 141 1.87 11.40 -6.60
CA LEU A 141 1.31 11.72 -7.91
C LEU A 141 2.28 11.28 -9.01
N SER A 142 1.89 10.23 -9.73
CA SER A 142 2.64 9.76 -10.89
C SER A 142 2.55 10.73 -12.06
N LYS A 143 3.52 10.67 -12.98
CA LYS A 143 3.48 11.44 -14.25
C LYS A 143 2.27 11.15 -15.16
N TRP A 144 1.54 10.05 -14.91
CA TRP A 144 0.33 9.69 -15.66
C TRP A 144 -0.95 10.22 -15.01
N GLY A 145 -0.84 11.00 -13.92
CA GLY A 145 -1.98 11.64 -13.25
C GLY A 145 -2.66 10.79 -12.18
N ARG A 146 -2.22 9.54 -11.98
CA ARG A 146 -2.71 8.64 -10.92
C ARG A 146 -1.99 8.89 -9.59
N VAL A 147 -2.71 8.78 -8.49
CA VAL A 147 -2.16 8.80 -7.13
C VAL A 147 -1.93 7.38 -6.62
N TYR A 148 -0.72 7.12 -6.15
CA TYR A 148 -0.33 5.84 -5.56
C TYR A 148 -0.02 6.00 -4.07
N GLY A 149 -0.42 5.01 -3.26
CA GLY A 149 0.00 4.84 -1.88
C GLY A 149 1.24 3.95 -1.81
N ILE A 150 2.20 4.31 -0.96
CA ILE A 150 3.39 3.49 -0.67
C ILE A 150 3.52 3.24 0.84
N ASP A 151 4.47 2.38 1.23
CA ASP A 151 4.82 2.09 2.63
C ASP A 151 3.68 1.44 3.44
N HIS A 152 3.34 0.21 3.07
CA HIS A 152 2.30 -0.60 3.72
C HIS A 152 2.87 -1.64 4.68
N GLY A 153 4.15 -1.57 5.02
CA GLY A 153 4.79 -2.50 5.95
C GLY A 153 4.09 -2.57 7.32
N LEU A 154 3.42 -1.49 7.75
CA LEU A 154 2.69 -1.41 9.02
C LEU A 154 1.16 -1.50 8.83
N CYS A 155 0.71 -2.45 8.01
CA CYS A 155 -0.70 -2.77 7.76
C CYS A 155 -1.08 -4.15 8.31
N PHE A 156 -2.38 -4.43 8.27
CA PHE A 156 -3.05 -5.70 8.54
C PHE A 156 -2.99 -6.21 9.98
N SER A 157 -2.57 -5.37 10.93
CA SER A 157 -2.66 -5.72 12.35
C SER A 157 -4.09 -6.16 12.69
N ARG A 158 -4.21 -7.27 13.43
CA ARG A 158 -5.50 -7.78 13.92
C ARG A 158 -6.20 -6.76 14.82
N ASP A 159 -5.43 -6.06 15.65
CA ASP A 159 -5.92 -5.02 16.54
C ASP A 159 -6.15 -3.75 15.73
N PHE A 160 -7.27 -3.07 15.95
CA PHE A 160 -7.57 -1.83 15.25
C PHE A 160 -6.58 -0.72 15.66
N LYS A 161 -5.84 -0.19 14.68
CA LYS A 161 -4.69 0.71 14.87
C LYS A 161 -4.58 1.78 13.78
N LEU A 162 -5.65 2.00 13.02
CA LEU A 162 -5.69 2.93 11.89
C LEU A 162 -5.10 4.30 12.26
N ARG A 163 -4.11 4.73 11.48
CA ARG A 163 -3.58 6.10 11.48
C ARG A 163 -3.34 6.53 10.04
N THR A 164 -4.13 7.50 9.59
CA THR A 164 -4.05 8.03 8.22
C THR A 164 -4.17 9.54 8.21
N VAL A 165 -3.75 10.17 7.11
CA VAL A 165 -3.99 11.60 6.86
C VAL A 165 -5.21 11.84 5.97
N ILE A 166 -5.79 10.78 5.40
CA ILE A 166 -6.86 10.88 4.39
C ILE A 166 -8.23 10.98 5.08
N TRP A 167 -8.41 12.03 5.88
CA TRP A 167 -9.65 12.31 6.63
C TRP A 167 -10.61 13.25 5.89
N ASP A 168 -10.22 13.80 4.73
CA ASP A 168 -11.01 14.76 3.96
C ASP A 168 -12.36 14.21 3.48
N PHE A 169 -12.55 12.89 3.50
CA PHE A 169 -13.79 12.21 3.10
C PHE A 169 -14.60 11.67 4.29
N ALA A 170 -14.24 12.03 5.53
CA ALA A 170 -14.95 11.57 6.73
C ALA A 170 -16.46 11.90 6.65
N ASP A 171 -17.28 10.98 7.17
CA ASP A 171 -18.75 11.05 7.18
C ASP A 171 -19.42 11.05 5.80
N GLU A 172 -18.66 10.93 4.72
CA GLU A 172 -19.20 10.81 3.37
C GLU A 172 -19.54 9.35 3.01
N PRO A 173 -20.55 9.12 2.14
CA PRO A 173 -20.86 7.79 1.66
C PRO A 173 -19.70 7.20 0.84
N ILE A 174 -19.51 5.89 0.98
CA ILE A 174 -18.62 5.10 0.13
C ILE A 174 -19.33 4.85 -1.20
N GLY A 175 -18.70 5.21 -2.31
CA GLY A 175 -19.27 5.02 -3.64
C GLY A 175 -19.42 3.55 -4.02
N GLU A 176 -20.37 3.27 -4.92
CA GLU A 176 -20.76 1.90 -5.35
C GLU A 176 -19.55 1.07 -5.80
N GLU A 177 -18.64 1.61 -6.62
CA GLU A 177 -17.42 0.93 -7.08
C GLU A 177 -16.54 0.41 -5.92
N LEU A 178 -16.41 1.20 -4.85
CA LEU A 178 -15.61 0.79 -3.68
C LEU A 178 -16.39 -0.21 -2.83
N LEU A 179 -17.69 -0.01 -2.69
CA LEU A 179 -18.56 -0.87 -1.89
C LEU A 179 -18.61 -2.29 -2.46
N GLU A 180 -18.70 -2.45 -3.78
CA GLU A 180 -18.64 -3.77 -4.44
C GLU A 180 -17.37 -4.55 -4.04
N GLY A 181 -16.20 -3.89 -4.08
CA GLY A 181 -14.94 -4.51 -3.66
C GLY A 181 -14.90 -4.83 -2.16
N ILE A 182 -15.44 -3.94 -1.32
CA ILE A 182 -15.52 -4.15 0.13
C ILE A 182 -16.45 -5.33 0.45
N GLU A 183 -17.58 -5.46 -0.23
CA GLU A 183 -18.53 -6.57 -0.05
C GLU A 183 -17.95 -7.92 -0.48
N ALA A 184 -17.15 -7.95 -1.56
CA ALA A 184 -16.43 -9.16 -1.97
C ALA A 184 -15.46 -9.64 -0.87
N VAL A 185 -14.69 -8.73 -0.26
CA VAL A 185 -13.83 -9.06 0.89
C VAL A 185 -14.68 -9.50 2.10
N ALA A 186 -15.80 -8.84 2.36
CA ALA A 186 -16.69 -9.15 3.47
C ALA A 186 -17.33 -10.55 3.37
N ALA A 187 -17.59 -11.01 2.15
CA ALA A 187 -18.10 -12.34 1.85
C ALA A 187 -17.06 -13.46 2.06
N GLY A 188 -15.80 -13.10 2.35
CA GLY A 188 -14.71 -14.05 2.53
C GLY A 188 -14.27 -14.71 1.23
N GLU A 189 -14.45 -14.02 0.10
CA GLU A 189 -13.90 -14.47 -1.17
C GLU A 189 -12.38 -14.65 -1.05
N ALA A 190 -11.84 -15.64 -1.77
CA ALA A 190 -10.44 -15.99 -1.68
C ALA A 190 -9.56 -14.89 -2.28
N ILE A 191 -9.15 -13.94 -1.45
CA ILE A 191 -8.25 -12.87 -1.83
C ILE A 191 -6.80 -13.34 -1.84
N ARG A 192 -6.03 -12.97 -2.87
CA ARG A 192 -4.60 -13.32 -2.99
C ARG A 192 -3.80 -12.82 -1.80
N ALA A 193 -4.14 -11.62 -1.31
CA ALA A 193 -3.48 -10.97 -0.18
C ALA A 193 -3.43 -11.84 1.08
N ALA A 194 -4.42 -12.71 1.33
CA ALA A 194 -4.47 -13.57 2.51
C ALA A 194 -3.28 -14.54 2.60
N ARG A 195 -2.63 -14.89 1.48
CA ARG A 195 -1.43 -15.75 1.46
C ARG A 195 -0.24 -15.13 2.20
N TRP A 196 -0.24 -13.81 2.32
CA TRP A 196 0.82 -13.02 2.94
C TRP A 196 0.53 -12.66 4.39
N LEU A 197 -0.66 -12.98 4.88
CA LEU A 197 -1.14 -12.63 6.22
C LEU A 197 -1.17 -13.86 7.12
N GLU A 198 -1.12 -13.65 8.43
CA GLU A 198 -1.50 -14.69 9.39
C GLU A 198 -3.03 -14.85 9.40
N GLU A 199 -3.53 -16.01 9.84
CA GLU A 199 -4.98 -16.32 9.85
C GLU A 199 -5.79 -15.24 10.58
N GLU A 200 -5.34 -14.81 11.75
CA GLU A 200 -6.00 -13.76 12.54
C GLU A 200 -6.01 -12.38 11.83
N GLU A 201 -5.00 -12.09 11.00
CA GLU A 201 -4.93 -10.83 10.23
C GLU A 201 -5.89 -10.85 9.05
N ALA A 202 -6.01 -12.00 8.38
CA ALA A 202 -7.00 -12.22 7.32
C ALA A 202 -8.43 -12.17 7.86
N ASP A 203 -8.72 -12.81 8.99
CA ASP A 203 -10.02 -12.72 9.66
C ASP A 203 -10.36 -11.29 10.06
N ALA A 204 -9.39 -10.54 10.58
CA ALA A 204 -9.60 -9.14 10.95
C ALA A 204 -9.86 -8.25 9.72
N LEU A 205 -9.22 -8.53 8.57
CA LEU A 205 -9.52 -7.86 7.30
C LEU A 205 -10.98 -8.11 6.87
N THR A 206 -11.43 -9.36 6.88
CA THR A 206 -12.81 -9.74 6.57
C THR A 206 -13.81 -9.06 7.52
N HIS A 207 -13.54 -9.06 8.84
CA HIS A 207 -14.40 -8.39 9.80
C HIS A 207 -14.48 -6.87 9.59
N ARG A 208 -13.36 -6.22 9.22
CA ARG A 208 -13.36 -4.79 8.88
C ARG A 208 -14.21 -4.53 7.63
N ALA A 209 -14.09 -5.36 6.61
CA ALA A 209 -14.90 -5.27 5.40
C ALA A 209 -16.40 -5.45 5.69
N GLN A 210 -16.77 -6.42 6.53
CA GLN A 210 -18.17 -6.63 6.95
C GLN A 210 -18.75 -5.42 7.68
N ARG A 211 -17.99 -4.82 8.59
CA ARG A 211 -18.42 -3.61 9.30
C ARG A 211 -18.61 -2.42 8.35
N LEU A 212 -17.71 -2.27 7.38
CA LEU A 212 -17.77 -1.19 6.40
C LEU A 212 -18.91 -1.41 5.40
N SER A 213 -19.19 -2.65 5.01
CA SER A 213 -20.34 -3.02 4.16
C SER A 213 -21.67 -2.74 4.86
N ALA A 214 -21.77 -3.06 6.15
CA ALA A 214 -23.00 -2.86 6.92
C ALA A 214 -23.33 -1.37 7.15
N SER A 215 -22.34 -0.49 7.08
CA SER A 215 -22.48 0.96 7.22
C SER A 215 -21.51 1.66 6.27
N PRO A 216 -21.89 1.83 4.98
CA PRO A 216 -20.99 2.26 3.90
C PRO A 216 -20.74 3.77 3.91
N ILE A 217 -20.19 4.26 5.02
CA ILE A 217 -19.82 5.65 5.28
C ILE A 217 -18.37 5.65 5.76
N PHE A 218 -17.54 6.54 5.24
CA PHE A 218 -16.20 6.75 5.76
C PHE A 218 -16.28 7.21 7.22
N PRO A 219 -15.46 6.65 8.13
CA PRO A 219 -15.59 6.94 9.55
C PRO A 219 -15.31 8.41 9.87
N THR A 220 -15.99 8.92 10.88
CA THR A 220 -15.77 10.25 11.45
C THR A 220 -14.31 10.42 11.91
N ASP A 221 -13.69 11.55 11.59
CA ASP A 221 -12.40 11.95 12.17
C ASP A 221 -12.61 12.37 13.63
N ASP A 222 -12.06 11.58 14.56
CA ASP A 222 -12.09 11.90 15.99
C ASP A 222 -10.90 12.75 16.45
N GLY A 223 -10.02 13.14 15.52
CA GLY A 223 -8.82 13.94 15.78
C GLY A 223 -7.64 13.17 16.36
N HIS A 224 -7.76 11.86 16.61
CA HIS A 224 -6.73 11.07 17.31
C HIS A 224 -6.02 10.05 16.41
N ARG A 225 -6.55 9.77 15.21
CA ARG A 225 -6.05 8.74 14.29
C ARG A 225 -5.14 9.31 13.19
N TRP A 226 -4.28 10.23 13.57
CA TRP A 226 -3.27 10.84 12.70
C TRP A 226 -1.91 10.16 12.89
N PRO A 227 -1.14 9.88 11.82
CA PRO A 227 0.22 9.38 11.97
C PRO A 227 1.14 10.48 12.48
N TRP A 228 2.35 10.10 12.91
CA TRP A 228 3.38 11.07 13.24
C TRP A 228 4.75 10.65 12.71
N PRO A 229 5.51 11.55 12.06
CA PRO A 229 5.10 12.87 11.58
C PRO A 229 4.00 12.79 10.50
N LEU A 230 3.40 13.94 10.15
CA LEU A 230 2.35 14.03 9.13
C LEU A 230 2.87 13.90 7.69
N ILE A 231 4.12 14.29 7.43
CA ILE A 231 4.79 14.25 6.12
C ILE A 231 6.03 13.40 6.25
#